data_AF-E3CD04-F1
#
_entry.id   AF-E3CD04-F1
#
_cell.length_a   1.000
_cell.length_b   1.000
_cell.length_c   1.000
_cell.angle_alpha   90.00
_cell.angle_beta   90.00
_cell.angle_gamma   90.00
#
_symmetry.space_group_name_H-M   'P 1'
#
loop_
_entity.id
_entity.type
_entity.pdbx_description
1 polymer ?
#
loop_
_entity_poly.entity_id
_entity_poly.type
_entity_poly.pdbx_seq_one_letter_code
_entity_poly.pdbx_strand_id
1 'polypeptide(L)'
;MTLTTISKEEFTSFANTVSHRSFIQSAEMADLLEKRGNTVQFIAWKQEDKVQVAAILYSLPMTGGLHMEINSGPLYQEEAMLEPFYAALKDYAKENGAIELVIKPYDTYQTFDSDGNPTSEEQTHFMDTLKNLGYQHDGLTTGYPGGEGDWHYVKDMEGITEKNLLKSFSKKGKPLVKKAKSFGIELKRLNRDELQLFKDITSSTSDRRDYQDKTLDYYQTFYDSFGDKADFMIATLNFHHYYTNLEKDQGKLAQKIEKLQKDLEVNPNSEKNKINFVNSLASLIPLR
;
A
#
# COMPACT_ATOMS: atom_id res chain seq x y z
N MET A 1 14.25 -24.97 23.14
CA MET A 1 13.82 -23.75 22.42
C MET A 1 13.08 -22.89 23.42
N THR A 2 13.28 -21.58 23.38
CA THR A 2 12.67 -20.65 24.35
C THR A 2 12.26 -19.38 23.63
N LEU A 3 11.16 -18.78 24.11
CA LEU A 3 10.76 -17.45 23.70
C LEU A 3 11.56 -16.45 24.54
N THR A 4 12.25 -15.53 23.88
CA THR A 4 13.08 -14.52 24.55
C THR A 4 12.93 -13.17 23.85
N THR A 5 13.20 -12.10 24.58
CA THR A 5 13.46 -10.80 23.98
C THR A 5 14.82 -10.82 23.27
N ILE A 6 14.91 -10.17 22.12
CA ILE A 6 16.14 -9.99 21.33
C ILE A 6 16.37 -8.51 21.05
N SER A 7 17.56 -8.16 20.54
CA SER A 7 17.84 -6.77 20.17
C SER A 7 17.17 -6.39 18.85
N LYS A 8 17.02 -5.08 18.61
CA LYS A 8 16.51 -4.53 17.34
C LYS A 8 17.38 -4.97 16.15
N GLU A 9 18.70 -5.03 16.35
CA GLU A 9 19.66 -5.46 15.34
C GLU A 9 19.49 -6.94 14.99
N GLU A 10 19.33 -7.81 16.01
CA GLU A 10 19.10 -9.24 15.80
C GLU A 10 17.77 -9.48 15.07
N PHE A 11 16.71 -8.78 15.47
CA PHE A 11 15.41 -8.82 14.78
C PHE A 11 15.54 -8.39 13.33
N THR A 12 16.19 -7.24 13.07
CA THR A 12 16.34 -6.69 11.72
C THR A 12 17.16 -7.63 10.84
N SER A 13 18.22 -8.23 11.39
CA SER A 13 19.04 -9.22 10.69
C SER A 13 18.21 -10.43 10.28
N PHE A 14 17.43 -11.00 11.20
CA PHE A 14 16.53 -12.12 10.88
C PHE A 14 15.45 -11.71 9.87
N ALA A 15 14.81 -10.56 10.06
CA ALA A 15 13.75 -10.08 9.20
C ALA A 15 14.22 -9.89 7.73
N ASN A 16 15.49 -9.52 7.51
CA ASN A 16 16.07 -9.41 6.17
C ASN A 16 16.31 -10.77 5.47
N THR A 17 16.22 -11.88 6.20
CA THR A 17 16.28 -13.23 5.62
C THR A 17 14.92 -13.79 5.22
N VAL A 18 13.83 -13.16 5.67
CA VAL A 18 12.45 -13.60 5.40
C VAL A 18 11.92 -12.89 4.16
N SER A 19 11.51 -13.67 3.16
CA SER A 19 11.01 -13.16 1.88
C SER A 19 9.55 -12.69 1.95
N HIS A 20 8.71 -13.38 2.72
CA HIS A 20 7.30 -13.04 2.91
C HIS A 20 7.12 -12.32 4.26
N ARG A 21 7.09 -10.99 4.23
CA ARG A 21 6.88 -10.18 5.44
C ARG A 21 6.16 -8.87 5.15
N SER A 22 5.43 -8.38 6.15
CA SER A 22 4.85 -7.04 6.14
C SER A 22 5.85 -5.99 6.60
N PHE A 23 5.76 -4.77 6.05
CA PHE A 23 6.52 -3.63 6.56
C PHE A 23 6.12 -3.24 7.99
N ILE A 24 4.96 -3.71 8.47
CA ILE A 24 4.52 -3.51 9.86
C ILE A 24 5.44 -4.25 10.83
N GLN A 25 6.10 -5.33 10.40
CA GLN A 25 7.12 -6.05 11.16
C GLN A 25 8.55 -5.56 10.80
N SER A 26 8.75 -4.24 10.82
CA SER A 26 10.05 -3.60 10.54
C SER A 26 10.56 -2.76 11.71
N ALA A 27 11.87 -2.55 11.76
CA ALA A 27 12.53 -1.68 12.72
C ALA A 27 11.94 -0.25 12.71
N GLU A 28 11.58 0.26 11.53
CA GLU A 28 10.98 1.58 11.35
C GLU A 28 9.56 1.65 11.94
N MET A 29 8.79 0.56 11.79
CA MET A 29 7.47 0.47 12.41
C MET A 29 7.57 0.39 13.94
N ALA A 30 8.55 -0.33 14.48
CA ALA A 30 8.83 -0.32 15.93
C ALA A 30 9.09 1.11 16.44
N ASP A 31 9.95 1.87 15.76
CA ASP A 31 10.24 3.27 16.13
C ASP A 31 8.98 4.15 16.07
N LEU A 32 8.13 3.95 15.06
CA LEU A 32 6.86 4.65 14.95
C LEU A 32 5.90 4.29 16.10
N LEU A 33 5.81 3.02 16.46
CA LEU A 33 4.96 2.56 17.58
C LEU A 33 5.44 3.16 18.91
N GLU A 34 6.74 3.16 19.18
CA GLU A 34 7.33 3.75 20.40
C GLU A 34 7.07 5.25 20.48
N LYS A 35 7.31 6.01 19.40
CA LYS A 35 7.02 7.45 19.35
C LYS A 35 5.54 7.77 19.53
N ARG A 36 4.65 6.81 19.22
CA ARG A 36 3.21 6.91 19.45
C ARG A 36 2.78 6.43 20.84
N GLY A 37 3.73 6.14 21.74
CA GLY A 37 3.47 5.81 23.14
C GLY A 37 3.24 4.33 23.43
N ASN A 38 3.49 3.44 22.45
CA ASN A 38 3.44 1.99 22.69
C ASN A 38 4.73 1.54 23.36
N THR A 39 4.65 0.52 24.21
CA THR A 39 5.86 -0.21 24.62
C THR A 39 6.13 -1.28 23.58
N VAL A 40 7.34 -1.31 23.02
CA VAL A 40 7.70 -2.28 21.97
C VAL A 40 8.74 -3.26 22.50
N GLN A 41 8.57 -4.53 22.17
CA GLN A 41 9.52 -5.59 22.41
C GLN A 41 9.75 -6.37 21.12
N PHE A 42 11.02 -6.67 20.83
CA PHE A 42 11.36 -7.66 19.81
C PHE A 42 11.48 -9.01 20.50
N ILE A 43 10.61 -9.94 20.15
CA ILE A 43 10.60 -11.30 20.71
C ILE A 43 11.00 -12.31 19.64
N ALA A 44 11.62 -13.41 20.06
CA ALA A 44 12.01 -14.49 19.17
C ALA A 44 11.91 -15.86 19.81
N TRP A 45 11.50 -16.83 19.00
CA TRP A 45 11.65 -18.25 19.29
C TRP A 45 13.02 -18.71 18.80
N LYS A 46 13.89 -19.08 19.73
CA LYS A 46 15.25 -19.52 19.41
C LYS A 46 15.41 -21.03 19.60
N GLN A 47 16.07 -21.64 18.63
CA GLN A 47 16.68 -22.96 18.78
C GLN A 47 18.18 -22.74 18.93
N GLU A 48 18.72 -23.02 20.11
CA GLU A 48 20.07 -22.60 20.51
C GLU A 48 20.21 -21.08 20.33
N ASP A 49 21.15 -20.62 19.51
CA ASP A 49 21.36 -19.20 19.21
C ASP A 49 20.71 -18.73 17.90
N LYS A 50 20.03 -19.63 17.18
CA LYS A 50 19.43 -19.31 15.88
C LYS A 50 17.95 -18.94 16.03
N VAL A 51 17.60 -17.74 15.58
CA VAL A 51 16.22 -17.25 15.48
C VAL A 51 15.46 -18.07 14.45
N GLN A 52 14.32 -18.65 14.86
CA GLN A 52 13.42 -19.42 13.99
C GLN A 52 12.16 -18.63 13.64
N VAL A 53 11.64 -17.91 14.64
CA VAL A 53 10.48 -17.03 14.55
C VAL A 53 10.82 -15.75 15.29
N ALA A 54 10.43 -14.59 14.77
CA ALA A 54 10.60 -13.31 15.45
C ALA A 54 9.41 -12.39 15.22
N ALA A 55 9.10 -11.53 16.18
CA ALA A 55 8.01 -10.57 16.06
C ALA A 55 8.30 -9.28 16.82
N ILE A 56 7.72 -8.20 16.32
CA ILE A 56 7.43 -6.99 17.08
C ILE A 56 6.14 -7.26 17.86
N LEU A 57 6.27 -7.31 19.18
CA LEU A 57 5.17 -7.33 20.13
C LEU A 57 5.07 -5.92 20.72
N TYR A 58 3.94 -5.25 20.52
CA TYR A 58 3.70 -3.98 21.17
C TYR A 58 2.63 -4.12 22.24
N SER A 59 2.68 -3.25 23.25
CA SER A 59 1.71 -3.23 24.33
C SER A 59 1.24 -1.83 24.70
N LEU A 60 0.00 -1.79 25.16
CA LEU A 60 -0.69 -0.60 25.63
C LEU A 60 -1.30 -0.88 27.02
N PRO A 61 -1.21 0.06 27.96
CA PRO A 61 -1.88 -0.09 29.24
C PRO A 61 -3.40 -0.02 29.07
N MET A 62 -4.09 -0.95 29.70
CA MET A 62 -5.55 -0.96 29.84
C MET A 62 -5.93 -1.03 31.32
N THR A 63 -7.19 -0.73 31.63
CA THR A 63 -7.72 -0.96 32.97
C THR A 63 -7.63 -2.44 33.32
N GLY A 64 -6.73 -2.81 34.23
CA GLY A 64 -6.58 -4.18 34.74
C GLY A 64 -5.39 -4.97 34.17
N GLY A 65 -4.66 -4.44 33.19
CA GLY A 65 -3.46 -5.09 32.65
C GLY A 65 -3.04 -4.53 31.29
N LEU A 66 -2.34 -5.32 30.50
CA LEU A 66 -1.87 -4.91 29.17
C LEU A 66 -2.75 -5.50 28.05
N HIS A 67 -2.98 -4.69 27.02
CA HIS A 67 -3.23 -5.19 25.68
C HIS A 67 -1.88 -5.45 25.03
N MET A 68 -1.69 -6.63 24.47
CA MET A 68 -0.52 -7.00 23.70
C MET A 68 -0.93 -7.41 22.29
N GLU A 69 -0.21 -6.93 21.28
CA GLU A 69 -0.52 -7.28 19.88
C GLU A 69 0.74 -7.56 19.05
N ILE A 70 0.64 -8.60 18.24
CA ILE A 70 1.53 -8.83 17.09
C ILE A 70 0.71 -8.55 15.83
N ASN A 71 1.03 -7.45 15.14
CA ASN A 71 0.35 -7.04 13.92
C ASN A 71 1.16 -7.40 12.66
N SER A 72 0.52 -8.12 11.73
CA SER A 72 1.11 -8.61 10.47
C SER A 72 2.40 -9.41 10.68
N GLY A 73 2.43 -10.22 11.73
CA GLY A 73 3.52 -11.10 12.12
C GLY A 73 2.99 -12.35 12.82
N PRO A 74 3.87 -13.26 13.27
CA PRO A 74 5.31 -13.16 13.34
C PRO A 74 6.00 -13.38 11.98
N LEU A 75 7.31 -13.12 11.95
CA LEU A 75 8.22 -13.47 10.86
C LEU A 75 8.76 -14.88 11.09
N TYR A 76 8.80 -15.71 10.06
CA TYR A 76 9.30 -17.08 10.14
C TYR A 76 9.91 -17.55 8.82
N GLN A 77 10.78 -18.56 8.87
CA GLN A 77 11.29 -19.26 7.68
C GLN A 77 10.64 -20.63 7.51
N GLU A 78 10.39 -21.32 8.63
CA GLU A 78 9.79 -22.66 8.66
C GLU A 78 8.46 -22.59 9.43
N GLU A 79 7.36 -22.86 8.73
CA GLU A 79 6.00 -22.80 9.30
C GLU A 79 5.82 -23.72 10.51
N ALA A 80 6.54 -24.86 10.53
CA ALA A 80 6.54 -25.81 11.65
C ALA A 80 6.96 -25.19 13.00
N MET A 81 7.62 -24.03 12.98
CA MET A 81 8.03 -23.30 14.18
C MET A 81 6.95 -22.34 14.72
N LEU A 82 5.85 -22.13 14.00
CA LEU A 82 4.77 -21.23 14.41
C LEU A 82 3.97 -21.78 15.60
N GLU A 83 3.56 -23.05 15.57
CA GLU A 83 2.80 -23.65 16.67
C GLU A 83 3.53 -23.55 18.02
N PRO A 84 4.80 -23.96 18.17
CA PRO A 84 5.51 -23.81 19.44
C PRO A 84 5.72 -22.34 19.83
N PHE A 85 5.92 -21.42 18.87
CA PHE A 85 5.99 -19.98 19.15
C PHE A 85 4.67 -19.46 19.74
N TYR A 86 3.53 -19.75 19.10
CA TYR A 86 2.22 -19.30 19.56
C TYR A 86 1.82 -19.91 20.91
N ALA A 87 2.23 -21.14 21.19
CA ALA A 87 2.05 -21.75 22.49
C ALA A 87 2.81 -20.98 23.57
N ALA A 88 4.11 -20.74 23.35
CA ALA A 88 4.96 -20.01 24.29
C ALA A 88 4.55 -18.54 24.47
N LEU A 89 4.03 -17.90 23.42
CA LEU A 89 3.58 -16.51 23.44
C LEU A 89 2.43 -16.29 24.43
N LYS A 90 1.52 -17.26 24.59
CA LYS A 90 0.43 -17.16 25.56
C LYS A 90 0.95 -17.06 26.99
N ASP A 91 1.94 -17.87 27.31
CA ASP A 91 2.51 -17.90 28.66
C ASP A 91 3.34 -16.63 28.90
N TYR A 92 4.13 -16.21 27.92
CA TYR A 92 4.84 -14.93 27.96
C TYR A 92 3.91 -13.74 28.18
N ALA A 93 2.79 -13.67 27.46
CA ALA A 93 1.83 -12.58 27.62
C ALA A 93 1.23 -12.54 29.03
N LYS A 94 0.85 -13.70 29.59
CA LYS A 94 0.33 -13.80 30.97
C LYS A 94 1.37 -13.38 32.01
N GLU A 95 2.61 -13.85 31.87
CA GLU A 95 3.72 -13.50 32.77
C GLU A 95 4.02 -12.00 32.76
N ASN A 96 3.81 -11.34 31.63
CA ASN A 96 3.94 -9.90 31.48
C ASN A 96 2.64 -9.11 31.78
N GLY A 97 1.62 -9.74 32.36
CA GLY A 97 0.41 -9.07 32.83
C GLY A 97 -0.57 -8.66 31.73
N ALA A 98 -0.54 -9.34 30.58
CA ALA A 98 -1.54 -9.15 29.54
C ALA A 98 -2.91 -9.68 29.98
N ILE A 99 -3.94 -8.85 29.78
CA ILE A 99 -5.35 -9.26 29.88
C ILE A 99 -5.93 -9.61 28.50
N GLU A 100 -5.28 -9.13 27.45
CA GLU A 100 -5.64 -9.38 26.06
C GLU A 100 -4.36 -9.57 25.23
N LEU A 101 -4.34 -10.62 24.42
CA LEU A 101 -3.29 -10.89 23.44
C LEU A 101 -3.96 -11.06 22.08
N VAL A 102 -3.62 -10.18 21.14
CA VAL A 102 -4.12 -10.18 19.76
C VAL A 102 -3.00 -10.55 18.81
N ILE A 103 -3.31 -11.40 17.84
CA ILE A 103 -2.36 -11.80 16.79
C ILE A 103 -3.08 -11.63 15.46
N LYS A 104 -2.44 -10.89 14.55
CA LYS A 104 -2.88 -10.70 13.17
C LYS A 104 -1.78 -11.23 12.24
N PRO A 105 -1.78 -12.51 11.88
CA PRO A 105 -0.77 -13.07 10.97
C PRO A 105 -0.82 -12.41 9.59
N TYR A 106 0.31 -12.42 8.86
CA TYR A 106 0.39 -11.88 7.49
C TYR A 106 0.24 -12.98 6.41
N ASP A 107 -0.39 -14.08 6.80
CA ASP A 107 -0.60 -15.25 5.97
C ASP A 107 -1.84 -15.09 5.09
N THR A 108 -1.76 -15.58 3.85
CA THR A 108 -2.89 -15.50 2.92
C THR A 108 -3.84 -16.65 3.16
N TYR A 109 -5.04 -16.34 3.67
CA TYR A 109 -6.10 -17.34 3.83
C TYR A 109 -6.61 -17.87 2.48
N GLN A 110 -6.92 -16.97 1.53
CA GLN A 110 -7.43 -17.30 0.21
C GLN A 110 -7.21 -16.13 -0.76
N THR A 111 -6.99 -16.43 -2.05
CA THR A 111 -6.87 -15.40 -3.09
C THR A 111 -8.13 -15.31 -3.93
N PHE A 112 -8.44 -14.11 -4.43
CA PHE A 112 -9.64 -13.81 -5.21
C PHE A 112 -9.29 -13.01 -6.47
N ASP A 113 -10.11 -13.17 -7.51
CA ASP A 113 -10.07 -12.27 -8.66
C ASP A 113 -10.73 -10.90 -8.33
N SER A 114 -10.70 -9.97 -9.29
CA SER A 114 -11.28 -8.62 -9.08
C SER A 114 -12.80 -8.59 -9.00
N ASP A 115 -13.48 -9.69 -9.32
CA ASP A 115 -14.93 -9.85 -9.24
C ASP A 115 -15.34 -10.56 -7.93
N GLY A 116 -14.36 -10.94 -7.08
CA GLY A 116 -14.59 -11.59 -5.79
C GLY A 116 -14.74 -13.10 -5.89
N ASN A 117 -14.37 -13.73 -7.02
CA ASN A 117 -14.39 -15.19 -7.12
C ASN A 117 -13.08 -15.77 -6.57
N PRO A 118 -13.14 -16.86 -5.78
CA PRO A 118 -11.96 -17.50 -5.25
C PRO A 118 -11.11 -18.08 -6.40
N THR A 119 -9.80 -17.91 -6.28
CA THR A 119 -8.78 -18.40 -7.24
C THR A 119 -7.81 -19.39 -6.61
N SER A 120 -7.90 -19.60 -5.29
CA SER A 120 -7.19 -20.62 -4.53
C SER A 120 -8.14 -21.35 -3.59
N GLU A 121 -7.70 -22.52 -3.13
CA GLU A 121 -8.29 -23.19 -1.97
C GLU A 121 -8.03 -22.38 -0.69
N GLU A 122 -8.89 -22.59 0.30
CA GLU A 122 -8.74 -22.02 1.64
C GLU A 122 -7.54 -22.64 2.39
N GLN A 123 -6.75 -21.80 3.05
CA GLN A 123 -5.63 -22.22 3.90
C GLN A 123 -6.08 -22.29 5.37
N THR A 124 -7.00 -23.20 5.69
CA THR A 124 -7.60 -23.28 7.04
C THR A 124 -6.60 -23.64 8.13
N HIS A 125 -5.52 -24.35 7.78
CA HIS A 125 -4.50 -24.83 8.72
C HIS A 125 -3.89 -23.71 9.58
N PHE A 126 -3.70 -22.50 9.03
CA PHE A 126 -3.22 -21.35 9.81
C PHE A 126 -4.15 -21.01 10.98
N MET A 127 -5.46 -21.01 10.74
CA MET A 127 -6.46 -20.78 11.80
C MET A 127 -6.54 -21.97 12.75
N ASP A 128 -6.47 -23.18 12.21
CA ASP A 128 -6.61 -24.40 13.00
C ASP A 128 -5.47 -24.54 14.01
N THR A 129 -4.22 -24.20 13.63
CA THR A 129 -3.07 -24.13 14.54
C THR A 129 -3.35 -23.21 15.74
N LEU A 130 -3.86 -21.99 15.51
CA LEU A 130 -4.18 -21.06 16.59
C LEU A 130 -5.38 -21.53 17.43
N LYS A 131 -6.45 -22.04 16.80
CA LYS A 131 -7.64 -22.55 17.51
C LYS A 131 -7.31 -23.74 18.41
N ASN A 132 -6.45 -24.66 17.95
CA ASN A 132 -6.00 -25.82 18.74
C ASN A 132 -5.22 -25.40 19.99
N LEU A 133 -4.52 -24.27 19.93
CA LEU A 133 -3.84 -23.65 21.08
C LEU A 133 -4.79 -22.84 21.97
N GLY A 134 -6.08 -22.75 21.62
CA GLY A 134 -7.11 -22.04 22.38
C GLY A 134 -7.17 -20.53 22.12
N TYR A 135 -6.64 -20.05 20.99
CA TYR A 135 -6.95 -18.71 20.50
C TYR A 135 -8.37 -18.69 19.91
N GLN A 136 -9.01 -17.51 19.95
CA GLN A 136 -10.32 -17.29 19.34
C GLN A 136 -10.14 -16.51 18.05
N HIS A 137 -10.86 -16.91 17.01
CA HIS A 137 -10.85 -16.23 15.71
C HIS A 137 -12.08 -15.33 15.62
N ASP A 138 -11.87 -14.05 15.30
CA ASP A 138 -12.94 -13.04 15.22
C ASP A 138 -13.92 -13.28 14.06
N GLY A 139 -13.57 -14.19 13.14
CA GLY A 139 -14.35 -14.51 11.95
C GLY A 139 -13.77 -13.84 10.71
N LEU A 140 -14.23 -14.27 9.54
CA LEU A 140 -13.84 -13.68 8.28
C LEU A 140 -14.64 -12.39 8.06
N THR A 141 -14.05 -11.25 8.41
CA THR A 141 -14.75 -9.96 8.38
C THR A 141 -14.59 -9.25 7.04
N THR A 142 -15.39 -8.20 6.83
CA THR A 142 -15.27 -7.27 5.70
C THR A 142 -15.34 -5.84 6.21
N GLY A 143 -14.79 -4.89 5.44
CA GLY A 143 -14.69 -3.49 5.85
C GLY A 143 -13.34 -3.19 6.51
N TYR A 144 -13.35 -2.28 7.49
CA TYR A 144 -12.15 -1.82 8.19
C TYR A 144 -12.34 -1.87 9.71
N PRO A 145 -12.65 -3.04 10.30
CA PRO A 145 -12.76 -3.16 11.76
C PRO A 145 -11.45 -2.73 12.43
N GLY A 146 -11.53 -1.85 13.44
CA GLY A 146 -10.34 -1.31 14.08
C GLY A 146 -9.48 -0.39 13.18
N GLY A 147 -9.94 -0.05 11.98
CA GLY A 147 -9.23 0.81 11.03
C GLY A 147 -8.24 0.10 10.10
N GLU A 148 -8.15 -1.22 10.19
CA GLU A 148 -7.33 -2.08 9.31
C GLU A 148 -8.25 -3.06 8.58
N GLY A 149 -7.98 -3.35 7.31
CA GLY A 149 -8.80 -4.26 6.51
C GLY A 149 -8.08 -5.59 6.27
N ASP A 150 -8.82 -6.70 6.39
CA ASP A 150 -8.29 -8.06 6.15
C ASP A 150 -8.09 -8.38 4.65
N TRP A 151 -8.67 -7.55 3.78
CA TRP A 151 -8.65 -7.76 2.32
C TRP A 151 -7.64 -6.83 1.65
N HIS A 152 -6.63 -7.42 1.02
CA HIS A 152 -5.64 -6.68 0.24
C HIS A 152 -5.85 -6.84 -1.27
N TYR A 153 -6.05 -5.73 -1.98
CA TYR A 153 -6.01 -5.71 -3.44
C TYR A 153 -4.57 -5.57 -3.92
N VAL A 154 -3.89 -6.71 -4.11
CA VAL A 154 -2.46 -6.75 -4.47
C VAL A 154 -2.31 -6.93 -5.97
N LYS A 155 -1.48 -6.08 -6.59
CA LYS A 155 -1.04 -6.28 -7.96
C LYS A 155 0.32 -6.97 -7.94
N ASP A 156 0.36 -8.16 -8.51
CA ASP A 156 1.64 -8.82 -8.79
C ASP A 156 2.46 -7.99 -9.77
N MET A 157 3.70 -7.70 -9.37
CA MET A 157 4.67 -6.92 -10.11
C MET A 157 5.77 -7.79 -10.73
N GLU A 158 5.73 -9.11 -10.53
CA GLU A 158 6.68 -10.03 -11.15
C GLU A 158 6.63 -9.89 -12.69
N GLY A 159 7.81 -9.71 -13.29
CA GLY A 159 7.94 -9.49 -14.74
C GLY A 159 7.37 -8.15 -15.26
N ILE A 160 6.79 -7.30 -14.40
CA ILE A 160 6.32 -5.97 -14.78
C ILE A 160 7.53 -5.02 -14.88
N THR A 161 7.62 -4.34 -16.01
CA THR A 161 8.65 -3.35 -16.34
C THR A 161 7.98 -2.07 -16.79
N GLU A 162 8.71 -0.95 -16.81
CA GLU A 162 8.18 0.32 -17.32
C GLU A 162 7.54 0.19 -18.73
N LYS A 163 8.14 -0.64 -19.59
CA LYS A 163 7.69 -0.87 -20.98
C LYS A 163 6.35 -1.60 -21.07
N ASN A 164 6.07 -2.53 -20.17
CA ASN A 164 4.86 -3.34 -20.18
C ASN A 164 3.83 -2.91 -19.12
N LEU A 165 4.19 -2.01 -18.20
CA LEU A 165 3.34 -1.54 -17.11
C LEU A 165 1.98 -1.08 -17.63
N LEU A 166 1.94 -0.17 -18.63
CA LEU A 166 0.67 0.30 -19.18
C LEU A 166 -0.17 -0.84 -19.79
N LYS A 167 0.46 -1.90 -20.33
CA LYS A 167 -0.27 -3.03 -20.90
C LYS A 167 -0.98 -3.87 -19.84
N SER A 168 -0.48 -3.88 -18.61
CA SER A 168 -1.07 -4.58 -17.46
C SER A 168 -2.31 -3.88 -16.85
N PHE A 169 -2.65 -2.67 -17.29
CA PHE A 169 -3.87 -1.98 -16.83
C PHE A 169 -5.11 -2.57 -17.51
N SER A 170 -6.28 -2.40 -16.89
CA SER A 170 -7.56 -2.77 -17.50
C SER A 170 -7.83 -1.99 -18.80
N LYS A 171 -8.75 -2.49 -19.64
CA LYS A 171 -9.18 -1.81 -20.88
C LYS A 171 -9.66 -0.38 -20.60
N LYS A 172 -10.30 -0.13 -19.45
CA LYS A 172 -10.74 1.20 -19.00
C LYS A 172 -9.61 2.03 -18.38
N GLY A 173 -8.63 1.40 -17.72
CA GLY A 173 -7.50 2.08 -17.10
C GLY A 173 -6.49 2.67 -18.10
N LYS A 174 -6.21 1.97 -19.21
CA LYS A 174 -5.23 2.43 -20.22
C LYS A 174 -5.54 3.83 -20.78
N PRO A 175 -6.77 4.14 -21.24
CA PRO A 175 -7.13 5.49 -21.69
C PRO A 175 -7.01 6.55 -20.58
N LEU A 176 -7.37 6.22 -19.33
CA LEU A 176 -7.30 7.16 -18.21
C LEU A 176 -5.86 7.57 -17.88
N VAL A 177 -4.92 6.61 -17.87
CA VAL A 177 -3.49 6.92 -17.67
C VAL A 177 -2.95 7.78 -18.81
N LYS A 178 -3.32 7.48 -20.06
CA LYS A 178 -2.91 8.31 -21.21
C LYS A 178 -3.45 9.73 -21.12
N LYS A 179 -4.71 9.89 -20.69
CA LYS A 179 -5.34 11.20 -20.48
C LYS A 179 -4.69 11.96 -19.31
N ALA A 180 -4.36 11.29 -18.21
CA ALA A 180 -3.63 11.91 -17.10
C ALA A 180 -2.30 12.51 -17.57
N LYS A 181 -1.57 11.80 -18.45
CA LYS A 181 -0.31 12.29 -19.03
C LYS A 181 -0.47 13.53 -19.92
N SER A 182 -1.63 13.76 -20.55
CA SER A 182 -1.84 14.96 -21.37
C SER A 182 -2.08 16.22 -20.54
N PHE A 183 -2.41 16.10 -19.26
CA PHE A 183 -2.63 17.27 -18.40
C PHE A 183 -1.34 17.93 -17.92
N GLY A 184 -0.18 17.33 -18.14
CA GLY A 184 1.07 17.86 -17.58
C GLY A 184 1.09 17.77 -16.04
N ILE A 185 0.49 16.71 -15.50
CA ILE A 185 0.58 16.40 -14.07
C ILE A 185 2.01 16.02 -13.75
N GLU A 186 2.57 16.65 -12.73
CA GLU A 186 3.88 16.37 -12.18
C GLU A 186 3.74 15.72 -10.81
N LEU A 187 4.63 14.78 -10.50
CA LEU A 187 4.69 14.16 -9.19
C LEU A 187 5.82 14.83 -8.40
N LYS A 188 5.53 15.20 -7.15
CA LYS A 188 6.51 15.76 -6.24
C LYS A 188 6.57 14.91 -4.98
N ARG A 189 7.79 14.48 -4.63
CA ARG A 189 8.11 13.97 -3.29
C ARG A 189 8.21 15.17 -2.34
N LEU A 190 7.47 15.10 -1.25
CA LEU A 190 7.45 16.14 -0.22
C LEU A 190 8.59 15.95 0.78
N ASN A 191 9.13 17.07 1.23
CA ASN A 191 9.97 17.11 2.41
C ASN A 191 9.13 17.14 3.70
N ARG A 192 9.76 16.88 4.84
CA ARG A 192 9.13 16.86 6.16
C ARG A 192 8.36 18.15 6.49
N ASP A 193 8.92 19.30 6.15
CA ASP A 193 8.35 20.63 6.37
C ASP A 193 7.16 20.95 5.44
N GLU A 194 7.03 20.18 4.35
CA GLU A 194 5.94 20.32 3.39
C GLU A 194 4.74 19.40 3.71
N LEU A 195 4.80 18.59 4.77
CA LEU A 195 3.73 17.64 5.12
C LEU A 195 2.39 18.30 5.49
N GLN A 196 2.37 19.59 5.81
CA GLN A 196 1.11 20.33 5.95
C GLN A 196 0.28 20.27 4.66
N LEU A 197 0.92 20.36 3.49
CA LEU A 197 0.22 20.26 2.20
C LEU A 197 -0.42 18.88 2.01
N PHE A 198 0.27 17.82 2.42
CA PHE A 198 -0.30 16.48 2.41
C PHE A 198 -1.52 16.40 3.33
N LYS A 199 -1.39 16.91 4.57
CA LYS A 199 -2.48 16.92 5.56
C LYS A 199 -3.70 17.71 5.08
N ASP A 200 -3.51 18.84 4.42
CA ASP A 200 -4.63 19.64 3.90
C ASP A 200 -5.43 18.86 2.84
N ILE A 201 -4.72 18.14 1.95
CA ILE A 201 -5.33 17.30 0.90
C ILE A 201 -6.07 16.10 1.51
N THR A 202 -5.47 15.40 2.47
CA THR A 202 -6.10 14.25 3.13
C THR A 202 -7.30 14.67 3.96
N SER A 203 -7.20 15.79 4.69
CA SER A 203 -8.31 16.35 5.48
C SER A 203 -9.50 16.69 4.59
N SER A 204 -9.28 17.43 3.50
CA SER A 204 -10.34 17.77 2.54
C SER A 204 -11.03 16.52 1.96
N THR A 205 -10.27 15.44 1.78
CA THR A 205 -10.83 14.17 1.31
C THR A 205 -11.62 13.46 2.41
N SER A 206 -11.12 13.45 3.64
CA SER A 206 -11.78 12.86 4.79
C SER A 206 -13.10 13.56 5.13
N ASP A 207 -13.14 14.90 5.10
CA ASP A 207 -14.34 15.69 5.32
C ASP A 207 -15.41 15.40 4.26
N ARG A 208 -14.97 15.23 3.00
CA ARG A 208 -15.86 14.91 1.87
C ARG A 208 -16.39 13.47 1.91
N ARG A 209 -15.65 12.55 2.54
CA ARG A 209 -15.94 11.11 2.56
C ARG A 209 -16.43 10.60 3.92
N ASP A 210 -16.52 11.49 4.91
CA ASP A 210 -16.98 11.23 6.27
C ASP A 210 -16.20 10.12 6.98
N TYR A 211 -14.86 10.23 6.99
CA TYR A 211 -13.99 9.36 7.78
C TYR A 211 -12.96 10.19 8.56
N GLN A 212 -12.36 9.59 9.59
CA GLN A 212 -11.34 10.25 10.40
C GLN A 212 -9.95 10.18 9.76
N ASP A 213 -9.37 11.35 9.49
CA ASP A 213 -7.99 11.45 9.04
C ASP A 213 -6.98 11.43 10.19
N LYS A 214 -5.73 11.08 9.88
CA LYS A 214 -4.64 11.17 10.86
C LYS A 214 -4.21 12.63 11.06
N THR A 215 -3.59 12.91 12.20
CA THR A 215 -3.05 14.24 12.53
C THR A 215 -1.78 14.53 11.72
N LEU A 216 -1.40 15.81 11.61
CA LEU A 216 -0.10 16.18 11.02
C LEU A 216 1.06 15.51 11.74
N ASP A 217 1.00 15.52 13.08
CA ASP A 217 2.00 14.90 13.96
C ASP A 217 2.21 13.41 13.64
N TYR A 218 1.13 12.67 13.35
CA TYR A 218 1.23 11.28 12.90
C TYR A 218 2.05 11.16 11.60
N TYR A 219 1.78 12.01 10.60
CA TYR A 219 2.50 11.96 9.33
C TYR A 219 3.97 12.36 9.47
N GLN A 220 4.26 13.37 10.30
CA GLN A 220 5.64 13.78 10.61
C GLN A 220 6.39 12.68 11.36
N THR A 221 5.76 12.06 12.35
CA THR A 221 6.34 10.93 13.08
C THR A 221 6.59 9.73 12.16
N PHE A 222 5.67 9.45 11.24
CA PHE A 222 5.85 8.41 10.23
C PHE A 222 7.04 8.72 9.31
N TYR A 223 7.13 9.94 8.78
CA TYR A 223 8.25 10.41 7.97
C TYR A 223 9.59 10.24 8.70
N ASP A 224 9.65 10.67 9.95
CA ASP A 224 10.87 10.62 10.76
C ASP A 224 11.28 9.21 11.16
N SER A 225 10.35 8.26 11.16
CA SER A 225 10.62 6.87 11.54
C SER A 225 11.01 6.01 10.34
N PHE A 226 10.40 6.24 9.18
CA PHE A 226 10.70 5.49 7.96
C PHE A 226 11.81 6.11 7.11
N GLY A 227 12.06 7.42 7.22
CA GLY A 227 13.11 8.10 6.48
C GLY A 227 13.01 7.88 4.97
N ASP A 228 14.05 7.32 4.36
CA ASP A 228 14.12 7.04 2.93
C ASP A 228 13.27 5.84 2.48
N LYS A 229 12.74 5.05 3.41
CA LYS A 229 11.83 3.91 3.15
C LYS A 229 10.37 4.31 2.98
N ALA A 230 10.05 5.60 3.07
CA ALA A 230 8.72 6.12 2.81
C ALA A 230 8.77 7.37 1.91
N ASP A 231 7.77 7.46 1.03
CA ASP A 231 7.57 8.60 0.13
C ASP A 231 6.19 9.23 0.37
N PHE A 232 6.19 10.49 0.79
CA PHE A 232 4.99 11.32 0.77
C PHE A 232 4.93 12.05 -0.56
N MET A 233 3.97 11.67 -1.40
CA MET A 233 3.87 12.14 -2.78
C MET A 233 2.61 12.98 -2.97
N ILE A 234 2.73 14.04 -3.77
CA ILE A 234 1.58 14.78 -4.30
C ILE A 234 1.63 14.81 -5.82
N ALA A 235 0.46 14.96 -6.43
CA ALA A 235 0.31 15.24 -7.85
C ALA A 235 -0.09 16.71 -8.02
N THR A 236 0.71 17.46 -8.77
CA THR A 236 0.49 18.88 -9.04
C THR A 236 0.16 19.10 -10.51
N LEU A 237 -0.77 20.01 -10.79
CA LEU A 237 -1.06 20.48 -12.14
C LEU A 237 -0.38 21.84 -12.34
N ASN A 238 0.55 21.92 -13.27
CA ASN A 238 1.16 23.19 -13.66
C ASN A 238 0.36 23.80 -14.82
N PHE A 239 -0.41 24.86 -14.53
CA PHE A 239 -1.26 25.51 -15.54
C PHE A 239 -0.46 26.11 -16.70
N HIS A 240 0.77 26.57 -16.46
CA HIS A 240 1.62 27.09 -17.52
C HIS A 240 2.06 25.96 -18.47
N HIS A 241 2.56 24.84 -17.93
CA HIS A 241 2.91 23.67 -18.74
C HIS A 241 1.70 23.11 -19.49
N TYR A 242 0.53 23.06 -18.83
CA TYR A 242 -0.70 22.63 -19.46
C TYR A 242 -1.08 23.55 -20.63
N TYR A 243 -1.04 24.86 -20.43
CA TYR A 243 -1.30 25.85 -21.48
C TYR A 243 -0.34 25.71 -22.67
N THR A 244 0.98 25.60 -22.42
CA THR A 244 1.98 25.39 -23.48
C THR A 244 1.74 24.09 -24.26
N ASN A 245 1.29 23.02 -23.59
CA ASN A 245 0.92 21.78 -24.27
C ASN A 245 -0.32 21.96 -25.16
N LEU A 246 -1.32 22.71 -24.71
CA LEU A 246 -2.50 23.04 -25.51
C LEU A 246 -2.13 23.86 -26.75
N GLU A 247 -1.27 24.88 -26.62
CA GLU A 247 -0.80 25.68 -27.76
C GLU A 247 -0.06 24.80 -28.78
N LYS A 248 0.82 23.92 -28.31
CA LYS A 248 1.55 22.98 -29.18
C LYS A 248 0.60 22.03 -29.92
N ASP A 249 -0.41 21.51 -29.25
CA ASP A 249 -1.37 20.60 -29.87
C ASP A 249 -2.32 21.32 -30.82
N GLN A 250 -2.71 22.57 -30.52
CA GLN A 250 -3.43 23.44 -31.44
C GLN A 250 -2.60 23.70 -32.71
N GLY A 251 -1.30 24.00 -32.57
CA GLY A 251 -0.40 24.19 -33.70
C GLY A 251 -0.25 22.95 -34.59
N LYS A 252 -0.07 21.76 -34.00
CA LYS A 252 -0.04 20.49 -34.76
C LYS A 252 -1.36 20.22 -35.48
N LEU A 253 -2.49 20.51 -34.83
CA LEU A 253 -3.80 20.30 -35.40
C LEU A 253 -4.06 21.25 -36.57
N ALA A 254 -3.63 22.51 -36.45
CA ALA A 254 -3.67 23.48 -37.55
C ALA A 254 -2.84 23.02 -38.75
N GLN A 255 -1.60 22.56 -38.54
CA GLN A 255 -0.76 21.99 -39.62
C GLN A 255 -1.40 20.76 -40.27
N LYS A 256 -2.05 19.90 -39.49
CA LYS A 256 -2.76 18.72 -40.00
C LYS A 256 -3.96 19.12 -40.86
N ILE A 257 -4.72 20.13 -40.45
CA ILE A 257 -5.85 20.67 -41.20
C ILE A 257 -5.37 21.27 -42.52
N GLU A 258 -4.31 22.08 -42.51
CA GLU A 258 -3.75 22.67 -43.72
C GLU A 258 -3.30 21.59 -44.72
N LYS A 259 -2.63 20.54 -44.23
CA LYS A 259 -2.24 19.40 -45.05
C LYS A 259 -3.45 18.67 -45.64
N LEU A 260 -4.46 18.37 -44.83
CA LEU A 260 -5.68 17.71 -45.29
C LEU A 260 -6.45 18.56 -46.31
N GLN A 261 -6.42 19.88 -46.17
CA GLN A 261 -7.02 20.80 -47.13
C GLN A 261 -6.31 20.72 -48.48
N LYS A 262 -4.97 20.81 -48.52
CA LYS A 262 -4.17 20.63 -49.75
C LYS A 262 -4.39 19.26 -50.39
N ASP A 263 -4.44 18.20 -49.59
CA ASP A 263 -4.69 16.84 -50.10
C ASP A 263 -6.09 16.70 -50.72
N LEU A 264 -7.09 17.41 -50.18
CA LEU A 264 -8.47 17.43 -50.70
C LEU A 264 -8.61 18.31 -51.96
N GLU A 265 -7.79 19.34 -52.13
CA GLU A 265 -7.71 20.11 -53.38
C GLU A 265 -7.19 19.24 -54.54
N VAL A 266 -6.20 18.38 -54.27
CA VAL A 266 -5.62 17.46 -55.25
C VAL A 266 -6.50 16.23 -55.49
N ASN A 267 -7.15 15.70 -54.44
CA ASN A 267 -8.02 14.54 -54.53
C ASN A 267 -9.36 14.77 -53.79
N PRO A 268 -10.33 15.44 -54.45
CA PRO A 268 -11.58 15.86 -53.83
C PRO A 268 -12.51 14.73 -53.42
N ASN A 269 -12.29 13.50 -53.91
CA ASN A 269 -13.19 12.35 -53.66
C ASN A 269 -12.68 11.41 -52.57
N SER A 270 -11.58 11.76 -51.88
CA SER A 270 -11.09 10.98 -50.75
C SER A 270 -12.03 11.11 -49.54
N GLU A 271 -12.94 10.15 -49.35
CA GLU A 271 -13.83 10.08 -48.18
C GLU A 271 -13.05 10.06 -46.86
N LYS A 272 -11.95 9.31 -46.83
CA LYS A 272 -11.05 9.23 -45.68
C LYS A 272 -10.52 10.60 -45.27
N ASN A 273 -10.10 11.43 -46.24
CA ASN A 273 -9.57 12.76 -45.94
C ASN A 273 -10.69 13.72 -45.51
N LYS A 274 -11.89 13.62 -46.12
CA LYS A 274 -13.06 14.41 -45.69
C LYS A 274 -13.43 14.13 -44.24
N ILE A 275 -13.55 12.87 -43.85
CA ILE A 275 -13.86 12.46 -42.47
C ILE A 275 -12.78 12.97 -41.51
N ASN A 276 -11.50 12.79 -41.85
CA ASN A 276 -10.40 13.25 -41.00
C ASN A 276 -10.33 14.77 -40.86
N PHE A 277 -10.69 15.52 -41.91
CA PHE A 277 -10.74 16.99 -41.90
C PHE A 277 -11.85 17.48 -40.96
N VAL A 278 -13.07 16.95 -41.10
CA VAL A 278 -14.21 17.27 -40.22
C VAL A 278 -13.88 16.94 -38.75
N ASN A 279 -13.33 15.75 -38.49
CA ASN A 279 -12.94 15.35 -37.12
C ASN A 279 -11.85 16.25 -36.54
N SER A 280 -10.90 16.71 -37.37
CA SER A 280 -9.83 17.61 -36.93
C SER A 280 -10.36 19.02 -36.63
N LEU A 281 -11.32 19.52 -37.43
CA LEU A 281 -12.01 20.78 -37.14
C LEU A 281 -12.83 20.71 -35.85
N ALA A 282 -13.58 19.63 -35.64
CA ALA A 282 -14.36 19.42 -34.42
C ALA A 282 -13.48 19.37 -33.16
N SER A 283 -12.25 18.86 -33.28
CA SER A 283 -11.29 18.79 -32.17
C SER A 283 -10.65 20.15 -31.81
N LEU A 284 -10.81 21.17 -32.65
CA LEU A 284 -10.30 22.53 -32.43
C LEU A 284 -11.25 23.37 -31.57
N ILE A 285 -12.54 23.02 -31.54
CA ILE A 285 -13.60 23.74 -30.82
C ILE A 285 -13.39 23.74 -29.29
N PRO A 286 -12.98 22.63 -28.63
CA PRO A 286 -12.75 22.61 -27.18
C PRO A 286 -11.42 23.23 -26.75
N LEU A 287 -10.56 23.63 -27.70
CA LEU A 287 -9.23 24.21 -27.45
C LEU A 287 -9.22 25.75 -27.56
N ARG A 288 -10.39 26.37 -27.70
CA ARG A 288 -10.58 27.84 -27.74
C ARG A 288 -11.10 28.37 -26.41
#